data_AF-A0A060YWZ7-F1
#
_entry.id   AF-A0A060YWZ7-F1
#
_cell.length_a   1.000
_cell.length_b   1.000
_cell.length_c   1.000
_cell.angle_alpha   90.00
_cell.angle_beta   90.00
_cell.angle_gamma   90.00
#
_symmetry.space_group_name_H-M   'P 1'
#
loop_
_entity.id
_entity.type
_entity.pdbx_description
1 polymer ?
#
loop_
_entity_poly.entity_id
_entity_poly.type
_entity_poly.pdbx_seq_one_letter_code
_entity_poly.pdbx_strand_id
1 'polypeptide(L)'
;MNPSSQIVYNLTGIKVENYLLATANNYIRNRYGGFDFGEPLPTSLQMDLLEVPANRTLSKVWYNPEGHHTMPAYLNSLNNFILRTSLPAGKDPQNYAISVSSHPYPGEVQEEDAIVQGLVHILVAVCALTGYSIMTASFAIYEVQEHHSGSKTLQHISGIGEPFYWAINFFYDMALYMVPVALSIATIAAFQLPAFTDRQNLAAVSLLLVMFG
;
A
#
# COMPACT_ATOMS: atom_id res chain seq x y z
N MET A 1 24.71 18.56 9.91
CA MET A 1 24.47 17.20 9.38
C MET A 1 24.54 16.24 10.55
N ASN A 2 23.44 15.59 10.90
CA ASN A 2 23.45 14.60 11.98
C ASN A 2 24.37 13.44 11.55
N PRO A 3 25.41 13.07 12.30
CA PRO A 3 26.07 11.79 12.08
C PRO A 3 25.00 10.73 12.23
N SER A 4 24.76 9.94 11.18
CA SER A 4 23.81 8.85 11.22
C SER A 4 24.16 7.96 12.43
N SER A 5 23.15 7.56 13.21
CA SER A 5 23.28 6.72 14.41
C SER A 5 23.71 5.27 14.10
N GLN A 6 24.47 5.08 13.03
CA GLN A 6 24.88 3.80 12.48
C GLN A 6 26.15 3.34 13.17
N ILE A 7 26.07 2.17 13.81
CA ILE A 7 27.22 1.51 14.42
C ILE A 7 27.91 0.68 13.33
N VAL A 8 29.17 1.00 13.04
CA VAL A 8 30.00 0.24 12.09
C VAL A 8 30.88 -0.73 12.87
N TYR A 9 30.75 -2.03 12.57
CA TYR A 9 31.57 -3.08 13.16
C TYR A 9 32.81 -3.34 12.31
N ASN A 10 33.99 -3.32 12.92
CA ASN A 10 35.23 -3.69 12.24
C ASN A 10 35.37 -5.23 12.24
N LEU A 11 35.40 -5.82 11.05
CA LEU A 11 35.52 -7.27 10.82
C LEU A 11 36.90 -7.69 10.28
N THR A 12 37.92 -6.85 10.41
CA THR A 12 39.27 -7.13 9.91
C THR A 12 39.80 -8.46 10.47
N GLY A 13 40.27 -9.34 9.60
CA GLY A 13 40.82 -10.65 9.96
C GLY A 13 39.79 -11.76 10.19
N ILE A 14 38.49 -11.46 10.08
CA ILE A 14 37.40 -12.44 10.18
C ILE A 14 36.92 -12.78 8.76
N LYS A 15 36.64 -14.06 8.48
CA LYS A 15 35.96 -14.47 7.24
C LYS A 15 34.54 -13.92 7.23
N VAL A 16 34.32 -12.87 6.44
CA VAL A 16 33.08 -12.07 6.44
C VAL A 16 31.88 -12.94 6.10
N GLU A 17 31.98 -13.85 5.13
CA GLU A 17 30.89 -14.74 4.70
C GLU A 17 30.35 -15.58 5.85
N ASN A 18 31.25 -16.23 6.61
CA ASN A 18 30.89 -17.06 7.74
C ASN A 18 30.26 -16.23 8.87
N TYR A 19 30.80 -15.04 9.12
CA TYR A 19 30.24 -14.12 10.10
C TYR A 19 28.83 -13.65 9.71
N LEU A 20 28.65 -13.26 8.44
CA LEU A 20 27.37 -12.82 7.93
C LEU A 20 26.30 -13.91 8.07
N LEU A 21 26.64 -15.17 7.74
CA LEU A 21 25.76 -16.33 7.88
C LEU A 21 25.44 -16.64 9.35
N ALA A 22 26.46 -16.73 10.21
CA ALA A 22 26.29 -17.10 11.61
C ALA A 22 25.45 -16.08 12.39
N THR A 23 25.55 -14.80 12.06
CA THR A 23 24.83 -13.74 12.76
C THR A 23 23.61 -13.21 11.98
N ALA A 24 23.21 -13.87 10.89
CA ALA A 24 22.12 -13.38 10.02
C ALA A 24 20.82 -13.16 10.82
N ASN A 25 20.42 -14.16 11.61
CA ASN A 25 19.17 -14.10 12.39
C ASN A 25 19.19 -13.03 13.49
N ASN A 26 20.37 -12.79 14.11
CA ASN A 26 20.51 -11.81 15.18
C ASN A 26 20.40 -10.36 14.69
N TYR A 27 20.77 -10.09 13.44
CA TYR A 27 20.87 -8.73 12.88
C TYR A 27 19.94 -8.47 11.70
N ILE A 28 18.93 -9.31 11.47
CA ILE A 28 18.06 -9.26 10.29
C ILE A 28 17.39 -7.88 10.09
N ARG A 29 17.01 -7.20 11.19
CA ARG A 29 16.38 -5.86 11.14
C ARG A 29 17.36 -4.68 11.20
N ASN A 30 18.62 -4.93 11.54
CA ASN A 30 19.58 -3.86 11.87
C ASN A 30 20.77 -3.79 10.90
N ARG A 31 21.04 -4.86 10.13
CA ARG A 31 22.17 -4.94 9.19
C ARG A 31 21.66 -5.03 7.76
N TYR A 32 21.79 -3.92 7.04
CA TYR A 32 21.35 -3.82 5.65
C TYR A 32 22.49 -3.92 4.62
N GLY A 33 23.74 -3.90 5.08
CA GLY A 33 24.91 -3.99 4.21
C GLY A 33 26.20 -3.59 4.92
N GLY A 34 27.28 -3.54 4.15
CA GLY A 34 28.62 -3.22 4.60
C GLY A 34 29.61 -3.09 3.45
N PHE A 35 30.86 -2.77 3.77
CA PHE A 35 31.93 -2.57 2.80
C PHE A 35 33.11 -3.47 3.13
N ASP A 36 33.81 -3.92 2.10
CA ASP A 36 34.98 -4.77 2.20
C ASP A 36 36.04 -4.24 1.22
N PHE A 37 37.28 -4.08 1.70
CA PHE A 37 38.34 -3.35 1.02
C PHE A 37 39.67 -4.07 1.16
N GLY A 38 40.52 -4.00 0.13
CA GLY A 38 41.93 -4.39 0.21
C GLY A 38 42.24 -5.77 -0.36
N GLU A 39 41.24 -6.51 -0.82
CA GLU A 39 41.44 -7.75 -1.56
C GLU A 39 42.14 -7.49 -2.91
N PRO A 40 43.02 -8.39 -3.38
CA PRO A 40 43.62 -8.26 -4.70
C PRO A 40 42.54 -8.37 -5.78
N LEU A 41 42.70 -7.62 -6.87
CA LEU A 41 41.75 -7.66 -7.97
C LEU A 41 41.84 -9.02 -8.70
N PRO A 42 40.77 -9.84 -8.72
CA PRO A 42 40.79 -11.13 -9.39
C PRO A 42 40.93 -10.95 -10.91
N THR A 43 41.54 -11.92 -11.57
CA THR A 43 41.84 -11.87 -13.01
C THR A 43 40.60 -11.64 -13.88
N SER A 44 39.44 -12.14 -13.45
CA SER A 44 38.16 -11.95 -14.13
C SER A 44 37.65 -10.50 -14.13
N LEU A 45 38.11 -9.66 -13.20
CA LEU A 45 37.72 -8.25 -13.06
C LEU A 45 38.78 -7.30 -13.64
N GLN A 46 39.84 -7.82 -14.27
CA GLN A 46 40.86 -7.02 -14.98
C GLN A 46 40.43 -6.69 -16.41
N MET A 47 39.13 -6.48 -16.63
CA MET A 47 38.55 -6.15 -17.93
C MET A 47 38.27 -4.64 -17.97
N ASP A 48 39.26 -3.86 -18.41
CA ASP A 48 39.12 -2.42 -18.57
C ASP A 48 39.67 -1.97 -19.94
N LEU A 49 39.25 -0.79 -20.40
CA LEU A 49 39.71 -0.18 -21.66
C LEU A 49 41.19 0.24 -21.61
N LEU A 50 41.75 0.35 -20.41
CA LEU A 50 43.14 0.72 -20.13
C LEU A 50 43.82 -0.37 -19.29
N GLU A 51 45.15 -0.43 -19.32
CA GLU A 51 45.90 -1.35 -18.45
C GLU A 51 45.61 -1.06 -16.98
N VAL A 52 45.13 -2.08 -16.26
CA VAL A 52 44.82 -1.96 -14.84
C VAL A 52 46.14 -1.91 -14.04
N PRO A 53 46.37 -0.88 -13.22
CA PRO A 53 47.58 -0.80 -12.40
C PRO A 53 47.72 -2.00 -11.46
N ALA A 54 48.92 -2.54 -11.31
CA ALA A 54 49.20 -3.68 -10.43
C ALA A 54 48.82 -3.44 -8.96
N ASN A 55 48.77 -2.19 -8.53
CA ASN A 55 48.42 -1.79 -7.16
C ASN A 55 46.90 -1.59 -6.94
N ARG A 56 46.06 -1.96 -7.91
CA ARG A 56 44.61 -1.80 -7.81
C ARG A 56 44.01 -2.86 -6.88
N THR A 57 43.34 -2.40 -5.83
CA THR A 57 42.58 -3.26 -4.90
C THR A 57 41.11 -3.33 -5.27
N LEU A 58 40.45 -4.41 -4.85
CA LEU A 58 39.01 -4.62 -4.97
C LEU A 58 38.28 -3.91 -3.82
N SER A 59 37.27 -3.13 -4.19
CA SER A 59 36.28 -2.56 -3.24
C SER A 59 34.95 -3.25 -3.48
N LYS A 60 34.42 -3.91 -2.45
CA LYS A 60 33.20 -4.72 -2.52
C LYS A 60 32.12 -4.12 -1.59
N VAL A 61 30.88 -4.15 -2.07
CA VAL A 61 29.70 -3.80 -1.29
C VAL A 61 28.93 -5.07 -0.96
N TRP A 62 28.68 -5.27 0.32
CA TRP A 62 27.73 -6.26 0.82
C TRP A 62 26.39 -5.57 1.04
N TYR A 63 25.30 -6.13 0.54
CA TYR A 63 23.96 -5.59 0.73
C TYR A 63 22.97 -6.70 1.09
N ASN A 64 21.92 -6.36 1.83
CA ASN A 64 20.83 -7.28 2.14
C ASN A 64 19.71 -7.14 1.08
N PRO A 65 19.40 -8.18 0.29
CA PRO A 65 18.34 -8.12 -0.72
C PRO A 65 16.93 -7.96 -0.13
N GLU A 66 16.72 -8.21 1.16
CA GLU A 66 15.42 -8.00 1.81
C GLU A 66 14.99 -6.52 1.84
N GLY A 67 15.95 -5.59 1.76
CA GLY A 67 15.62 -4.17 1.66
C GLY A 67 15.65 -3.69 0.20
N HIS A 68 14.51 -3.24 -0.31
CA HIS A 68 14.35 -2.83 -1.72
C HIS A 68 15.37 -1.79 -2.22
N HIS A 69 15.86 -0.91 -1.35
CA HIS A 69 16.76 0.18 -1.70
C HIS A 69 18.20 -0.01 -1.19
N THR A 70 18.53 -1.16 -0.60
CA THR A 70 19.84 -1.38 0.03
C THR A 70 20.96 -1.36 -1.00
N MET A 71 20.80 -2.09 -2.11
CA MET A 71 21.81 -2.17 -3.17
C MET A 71 22.21 -0.80 -3.71
N PRO A 72 21.30 0.05 -4.24
CA PRO A 72 21.69 1.37 -4.73
C PRO A 72 22.17 2.32 -3.61
N ALA A 73 21.65 2.20 -2.38
CA ALA A 73 22.08 3.04 -1.26
C ALA A 73 23.53 2.78 -0.84
N TYR A 74 23.90 1.51 -0.63
CA TYR A 74 25.27 1.14 -0.27
C TYR A 74 26.25 1.39 -1.42
N LEU A 75 25.83 1.17 -2.67
CA LEU A 75 26.65 1.53 -3.83
C LEU A 75 26.91 3.05 -3.90
N ASN A 76 25.88 3.87 -3.69
CA ASN A 76 26.06 5.33 -3.63
C ASN A 76 26.96 5.75 -2.46
N SER A 77 26.85 5.07 -1.31
CA SER A 77 27.72 5.31 -0.16
C SER A 77 29.19 4.98 -0.48
N LEU A 78 29.46 3.87 -1.17
CA LEU A 78 30.81 3.52 -1.65
C LEU A 78 31.34 4.58 -2.64
N ASN A 79 30.52 5.01 -3.59
CA ASN A 79 30.92 6.04 -4.56
C ASN A 79 31.23 7.39 -3.88
N ASN A 80 30.45 7.77 -2.87
CA ASN A 80 30.73 8.93 -2.04
C ASN A 80 32.05 8.79 -1.26
N PHE A 81 32.35 7.60 -0.76
CA PHE A 81 33.61 7.31 -0.10
C PHE A 81 34.78 7.52 -1.06
N ILE A 82 34.73 6.91 -2.25
CA ILE A 82 35.77 7.05 -3.29
C ILE A 82 35.94 8.51 -3.74
N LEU A 83 34.83 9.24 -3.91
CA LEU A 83 34.85 10.66 -4.28
C LEU A 83 35.63 11.45 -3.23
N ARG A 84 35.29 11.28 -1.95
CA ARG A 84 35.88 12.04 -0.83
C ARG A 84 37.35 11.70 -0.60
N THR A 85 37.77 10.46 -0.84
CA THR A 85 39.18 10.06 -0.74
C THR A 85 40.04 10.58 -1.89
N SER A 86 39.43 10.87 -3.04
CA SER A 86 40.15 11.29 -4.25
C SER A 86 40.22 12.82 -4.41
N LEU A 87 39.79 13.58 -3.40
CA LEU A 87 39.83 15.05 -3.45
C LEU A 87 41.26 15.59 -3.26
N PRO A 88 41.65 16.65 -3.99
CA PRO A 88 42.91 17.35 -3.76
C PRO A 88 43.04 17.92 -2.34
N ALA A 89 44.28 18.00 -1.84
CA ALA A 89 44.59 18.65 -0.57
C ALA A 89 44.10 20.12 -0.58
N GLY A 90 43.28 20.50 0.40
CA GLY A 90 42.71 21.84 0.52
C GLY A 90 41.21 21.96 0.21
N LYS A 91 40.56 20.88 -0.25
CA LYS A 91 39.10 20.82 -0.36
C LYS A 91 38.49 20.11 0.85
N ASP A 92 37.43 20.68 1.42
CA ASP A 92 36.67 20.05 2.50
C ASP A 92 35.77 18.93 1.95
N PRO A 93 35.98 17.65 2.36
CA PRO A 93 35.17 16.53 1.90
C PRO A 93 33.67 16.64 2.22
N GLN A 94 33.28 17.45 3.22
CA GLN A 94 31.88 17.61 3.61
C GLN A 94 31.05 18.35 2.55
N ASN A 95 31.71 19.16 1.72
CA ASN A 95 31.06 19.94 0.67
C ASN A 95 30.78 19.13 -0.61
N TYR A 96 31.28 17.89 -0.69
CA TYR A 96 31.15 17.04 -1.87
C TYR A 96 30.34 15.78 -1.53
N ALA A 97 29.23 15.60 -2.26
CA ALA A 97 28.38 14.43 -2.13
C ALA A 97 27.67 14.12 -3.46
N ILE A 98 27.49 12.83 -3.73
CA ILE A 98 26.67 12.28 -4.81
C ILE A 98 25.36 11.81 -4.17
N SER A 99 24.24 12.34 -4.67
CA SER A 99 22.90 11.88 -4.29
C SER A 99 22.32 11.04 -5.42
N VAL A 100 21.66 9.94 -5.06
CA VAL A 100 20.96 9.06 -6.00
C VAL A 100 19.50 9.04 -5.61
N SER A 101 18.64 9.35 -6.57
CA SER A 101 17.19 9.28 -6.43
C SER A 101 16.64 8.30 -7.47
N SER A 102 15.84 7.34 -7.03
CA SER A 102 15.07 6.50 -7.95
C SER A 102 13.82 7.26 -8.37
N HIS A 103 13.62 7.38 -9.68
CA HIS A 103 12.39 7.92 -10.25
C HIS A 103 11.87 6.88 -11.23
N PRO A 104 10.99 5.97 -10.79
CA PRO A 104 10.38 4.99 -11.67
C PRO A 104 9.72 5.69 -12.85
N TYR A 105 9.90 5.13 -14.04
CA TYR A 105 9.23 5.66 -15.22
C TYR A 105 7.72 5.46 -15.04
N PRO A 106 6.89 6.50 -15.21
CA PRO A 106 5.44 6.37 -15.19
C PRO A 106 5.02 5.69 -16.51
N GLY A 107 5.27 4.38 -16.60
CA GLY A 107 4.79 3.56 -17.72
C GLY A 107 3.28 3.42 -17.71
N GLU A 108 2.75 2.75 -18.73
CA GLU A 108 1.35 2.32 -18.73
C GLU A 108 1.06 1.46 -17.48
N VAL A 109 -0.13 1.62 -16.92
CA VAL A 109 -0.60 0.79 -15.79
C VAL A 109 -0.45 -0.67 -16.20
N GLN A 110 0.38 -1.43 -15.49
CA GLN A 110 0.55 -2.84 -15.78
C GLN A 110 -0.80 -3.54 -15.66
N GLU A 111 -1.10 -4.47 -16.57
CA GLU A 111 -2.35 -5.23 -16.56
C GLU A 111 -2.60 -5.88 -15.18
N GLU A 112 -1.53 -6.31 -14.50
CA GLU A 112 -1.57 -6.86 -13.15
C GLU A 112 -2.13 -5.86 -12.11
N ASP A 113 -1.65 -4.60 -12.12
CA ASP A 113 -2.13 -3.55 -11.22
C ASP A 113 -3.61 -3.22 -11.49
N ALA A 114 -4.00 -3.18 -12.77
CA ALA A 114 -5.39 -2.97 -13.16
C ALA A 114 -6.30 -4.12 -12.71
N ILE A 115 -5.83 -5.37 -12.80
CA ILE A 115 -6.55 -6.55 -12.31
C ILE A 115 -6.71 -6.48 -10.78
N VAL A 116 -5.64 -6.17 -10.04
CA VAL A 116 -5.68 -6.06 -8.58
C VAL A 116 -6.64 -4.95 -8.15
N GLN A 117 -6.58 -3.78 -8.78
CA GLN A 117 -7.53 -2.70 -8.53
C GLN A 117 -8.97 -3.11 -8.85
N GLY A 118 -9.19 -3.80 -9.98
CA GLY A 118 -10.50 -4.34 -10.35
C GLY A 118 -11.07 -5.31 -9.30
N LEU A 119 -10.25 -6.21 -8.78
CA LEU A 119 -10.65 -7.15 -7.71
C LEU A 119 -11.06 -6.42 -6.43
N VAL A 120 -10.31 -5.38 -6.03
CA VAL A 120 -10.67 -4.54 -4.88
C VAL A 120 -12.04 -3.89 -5.09
N HIS A 121 -12.31 -3.35 -6.29
CA HIS A 121 -13.60 -2.74 -6.59
C HIS A 121 -14.77 -3.74 -6.55
N ILE A 122 -14.57 -4.94 -7.08
CA ILE A 122 -15.58 -6.02 -7.03
C ILE A 122 -15.88 -6.41 -5.58
N LEU A 123 -14.85 -6.55 -4.74
CA LEU A 123 -15.03 -6.92 -3.34
C LEU A 123 -15.85 -5.86 -2.59
N VAL A 124 -15.55 -4.57 -2.80
CA VAL A 124 -16.33 -3.47 -2.21
C VAL A 124 -17.80 -3.53 -2.65
N ALA A 125 -18.06 -3.81 -3.93
CA ALA A 125 -19.42 -3.92 -4.46
C ALA A 125 -20.20 -5.10 -3.83
N VAL A 126 -19.57 -6.28 -3.68
CA VAL A 126 -20.19 -7.45 -3.04
C VAL A 126 -20.48 -7.19 -1.57
N CYS A 127 -19.56 -6.54 -0.84
CA CYS A 127 -19.79 -6.15 0.55
C CYS A 127 -20.98 -5.18 0.68
N ALA A 128 -21.06 -4.16 -0.17
CA ALA A 128 -22.18 -3.23 -0.19
C ALA A 128 -23.51 -3.94 -0.49
N LEU A 129 -23.56 -4.78 -1.53
CA LEU A 129 -24.75 -5.54 -1.91
C LEU A 129 -25.24 -6.45 -0.78
N THR A 130 -24.32 -7.10 -0.08
CA THR A 130 -24.63 -7.96 1.07
C THR A 130 -25.23 -7.15 2.21
N GLY A 131 -24.66 -5.97 2.52
CA GLY A 131 -25.18 -5.07 3.55
C GLY A 131 -26.61 -4.61 3.26
N TYR A 132 -26.87 -4.18 2.02
CA TYR A 132 -28.21 -3.77 1.60
C TYR A 132 -29.21 -4.92 1.58
N SER A 133 -28.78 -6.13 1.22
CA SER A 133 -29.64 -7.33 1.22
C SER A 133 -30.05 -7.75 2.64
N ILE A 134 -29.15 -7.66 3.62
CA ILE A 134 -29.47 -7.91 5.03
C ILE A 134 -30.47 -6.87 5.54
N MET A 135 -30.28 -5.63 5.15
CA MET A 135 -31.12 -4.53 5.58
C MET A 135 -32.55 -4.65 5.03
N THR A 136 -32.74 -4.92 3.73
CA THR A 136 -34.10 -5.09 3.17
C THR A 136 -34.80 -6.30 3.77
N ALA A 137 -34.07 -7.37 4.06
CA ALA A 137 -34.61 -8.53 4.78
C ALA A 137 -35.08 -8.19 6.22
N SER A 138 -34.51 -7.16 6.85
CA SER A 138 -34.87 -6.77 8.21
C SER A 138 -36.27 -6.17 8.33
N PHE A 139 -36.79 -5.52 7.27
CA PHE A 139 -38.15 -4.96 7.26
C PHE A 139 -39.23 -6.04 7.39
N ALA A 140 -38.99 -7.22 6.80
CA ALA A 140 -39.89 -8.36 6.93
C ALA A 140 -40.05 -8.84 8.39
N ILE A 141 -39.05 -8.62 9.25
CA ILE A 141 -39.14 -8.98 10.68
C ILE A 141 -40.22 -8.17 11.39
N TYR A 142 -40.36 -6.89 11.03
CA TYR A 142 -41.37 -6.01 11.62
C TYR A 142 -42.78 -6.47 11.24
N GLU A 143 -43.01 -6.80 9.96
CA GLU A 143 -44.30 -7.34 9.48
C GLU A 143 -44.64 -8.67 10.18
N VAL A 144 -43.66 -9.57 10.34
CA VAL A 144 -43.85 -10.85 11.05
C VAL A 144 -44.21 -10.62 12.52
N GLN A 145 -43.55 -9.67 13.18
CA GLN A 145 -43.86 -9.31 14.56
C GLN A 145 -45.26 -8.70 14.68
N GLU A 146 -45.65 -7.87 13.71
CA GLU A 146 -46.98 -7.28 13.65
C GLU A 146 -48.07 -8.34 13.48
N HIS A 147 -47.83 -9.32 12.60
CA HIS A 147 -48.70 -10.48 12.40
C HIS A 147 -48.83 -11.32 13.68
N HIS A 148 -47.73 -11.58 14.39
CA HIS A 148 -47.76 -12.33 15.65
C HIS A 148 -48.53 -11.58 16.76
N SER A 149 -48.41 -10.26 16.82
CA SER A 149 -49.13 -9.43 17.81
C SER A 149 -50.61 -9.18 17.48
N GLY A 150 -51.05 -9.47 16.25
CA GLY A 150 -52.41 -9.21 15.79
C GLY A 150 -52.71 -7.73 15.53
N SER A 151 -51.71 -6.84 15.54
CA SER A 151 -51.88 -5.39 15.36
C SER A 151 -52.51 -5.05 14.00
N LYS A 152 -52.10 -5.72 12.92
CA LYS A 152 -52.69 -5.52 11.58
C LYS A 152 -54.20 -5.79 11.56
N THR A 153 -54.65 -6.85 12.24
CA THR A 153 -56.09 -7.16 12.36
C THR A 153 -56.83 -6.09 13.13
N LEU A 154 -56.23 -5.56 14.20
CA LEU A 154 -56.81 -4.47 14.99
C LEU A 154 -56.94 -3.17 14.18
N GLN A 155 -55.94 -2.86 13.35
CA GLN A 155 -55.96 -1.72 12.42
C GLN A 155 -57.06 -1.87 11.36
N HIS A 156 -57.26 -3.07 10.83
CA HIS A 156 -58.32 -3.34 9.88
C HIS A 156 -59.72 -3.21 10.51
N ILE A 157 -59.91 -3.75 11.73
CA ILE A 157 -61.17 -3.58 12.49
C ILE A 157 -61.44 -2.11 12.80
N SER A 158 -60.40 -1.30 12.95
CA SER A 158 -60.49 0.16 13.15
C SER A 158 -60.84 0.94 11.88
N GLY A 159 -61.04 0.27 10.74
CA GLY A 159 -61.49 0.87 9.48
C GLY A 159 -60.36 1.24 8.51
N ILE A 160 -59.12 0.78 8.75
CA ILE A 160 -58.01 0.99 7.80
C ILE A 160 -58.13 0.00 6.64
N GLY A 161 -58.18 0.54 5.42
CA GLY A 161 -58.15 -0.26 4.20
C GLY A 161 -56.77 -0.88 3.94
N GLU A 162 -56.76 -2.12 3.42
CA GLU A 162 -55.53 -2.86 3.09
C GLU A 162 -54.55 -2.07 2.18
N PRO A 163 -54.98 -1.34 1.13
CA PRO A 163 -54.04 -0.57 0.29
C PRO A 163 -53.36 0.58 1.04
N PHE A 164 -54.05 1.19 2.00
CA PHE A 164 -53.52 2.32 2.77
C PHE A 164 -52.48 1.85 3.78
N TYR A 165 -52.68 0.67 4.38
CA TYR A 165 -51.71 0.02 5.26
C TYR A 165 -50.38 -0.23 4.54
N TRP A 166 -50.42 -0.90 3.37
CA TRP A 166 -49.20 -1.19 2.60
C TRP A 166 -48.51 0.07 2.09
N ALA A 167 -49.26 1.11 1.72
CA ALA A 167 -48.68 2.39 1.31
C ALA A 167 -47.90 3.05 2.47
N ILE A 168 -48.47 3.09 3.68
CA ILE A 168 -47.80 3.65 4.85
C ILE A 168 -46.55 2.82 5.20
N ASN A 169 -46.66 1.50 5.20
CA ASN A 169 -45.53 0.62 5.50
C ASN A 169 -44.38 0.82 4.50
N PHE A 170 -44.70 0.91 3.20
CA PHE A 170 -43.72 1.22 2.16
C PHE A 170 -43.02 2.57 2.38
N PHE A 171 -43.75 3.64 2.70
CA PHE A 171 -43.13 4.94 2.97
C PHE A 171 -42.28 4.93 4.25
N TYR A 172 -42.71 4.17 5.26
CA TYR A 172 -41.95 4.00 6.50
C TYR A 172 -40.64 3.27 6.26
N ASP A 173 -40.68 2.14 5.55
CA ASP A 173 -39.50 1.36 5.17
C ASP A 173 -38.57 2.16 4.26
N MET A 174 -39.12 2.90 3.28
CA MET A 174 -38.34 3.77 2.40
C MET A 174 -37.67 4.91 3.19
N ALA A 175 -38.33 5.50 4.17
CA ALA A 175 -37.74 6.55 5.01
C ALA A 175 -36.57 6.01 5.86
N LEU A 176 -36.72 4.82 6.44
CA LEU A 176 -35.62 4.14 7.13
C LEU A 176 -34.52 3.72 6.16
N TYR A 177 -34.88 3.36 4.92
CA TYR A 177 -33.93 2.96 3.89
C TYR A 177 -33.01 4.10 3.42
N MET A 178 -33.55 5.32 3.38
CA MET A 178 -32.80 6.51 2.98
C MET A 178 -31.64 6.85 3.92
N VAL A 179 -31.69 6.47 5.20
CA VAL A 179 -30.64 6.77 6.18
C VAL A 179 -29.29 6.10 5.80
N PRO A 180 -29.20 4.78 5.64
CA PRO A 180 -27.97 4.13 5.21
C PRO A 180 -27.62 4.41 3.75
N VAL A 181 -28.57 4.68 2.85
CA VAL A 181 -28.27 5.18 1.50
C VAL A 181 -27.52 6.51 1.57
N ALA A 182 -27.99 7.46 2.37
CA ALA A 182 -27.31 8.73 2.55
C ALA A 182 -25.90 8.56 3.14
N LEU A 183 -25.73 7.66 4.12
CA LEU A 183 -24.42 7.34 4.69
C LEU A 183 -23.48 6.72 3.65
N SER A 184 -23.95 5.79 2.82
CA SER A 184 -23.16 5.19 1.73
C SER A 184 -22.76 6.20 0.67
N ILE A 185 -23.66 7.11 0.28
CA ILE A 185 -23.33 8.20 -0.65
C ILE A 185 -22.28 9.12 -0.03
N ALA A 186 -22.41 9.45 1.26
CA ALA A 186 -21.44 10.29 1.97
C ALA A 186 -20.06 9.65 2.05
N THR A 187 -19.95 8.33 2.30
CA THR A 187 -18.67 7.63 2.33
C THR A 187 -18.04 7.55 0.94
N ILE A 188 -18.81 7.25 -0.10
CA ILE A 188 -18.34 7.26 -1.50
C ILE A 188 -17.82 8.65 -1.89
N ALA A 189 -18.56 9.71 -1.52
CA ALA A 189 -18.16 11.09 -1.75
C ALA A 189 -16.90 11.49 -0.94
N ALA A 190 -16.74 11.01 0.30
CA ALA A 190 -15.57 11.32 1.12
C ALA A 190 -14.29 10.63 0.63
N PHE A 191 -14.38 9.36 0.20
CA PHE A 191 -13.22 8.59 -0.25
C PHE A 191 -12.86 8.79 -1.73
N GLN A 192 -13.69 9.49 -2.51
CA GLN A 192 -13.42 9.84 -3.91
C GLN A 192 -12.97 8.64 -4.75
N LEU A 193 -13.63 7.49 -4.57
CA LEU A 193 -13.30 6.26 -5.28
C LEU A 193 -13.48 6.50 -6.79
N PRO A 194 -12.43 6.33 -7.62
CA PRO A 194 -12.50 6.63 -9.05
C PRO A 194 -13.62 5.89 -9.78
N ALA A 195 -13.90 4.64 -9.36
CA ALA A 195 -14.97 3.82 -9.91
C ALA A 195 -16.38 4.41 -9.75
N PHE A 196 -16.62 5.23 -8.72
CA PHE A 196 -17.97 5.72 -8.37
C PHE A 196 -18.13 7.23 -8.52
N THR A 197 -17.04 8.00 -8.54
CA THR A 197 -17.11 9.47 -8.55
C THR A 197 -16.73 10.08 -9.91
N ASP A 198 -15.98 9.36 -10.75
CA ASP A 198 -15.53 9.90 -12.03
C ASP A 198 -16.71 10.09 -13.02
N ARG A 199 -16.63 11.13 -13.86
CA ARG A 199 -17.59 11.46 -14.93
C ARG A 199 -19.09 11.48 -14.56
N GLN A 200 -19.45 12.04 -13.40
CA GLN A 200 -20.85 12.13 -12.91
C GLN A 200 -21.49 10.78 -12.52
N ASN A 201 -20.70 9.71 -12.36
CA ASN A 201 -21.21 8.40 -11.94
C ASN A 201 -21.84 8.41 -10.54
N LEU A 202 -21.53 9.41 -9.70
CA LEU A 202 -22.10 9.52 -8.35
C LEU A 202 -23.63 9.69 -8.39
N ALA A 203 -24.16 10.40 -9.39
CA ALA A 203 -25.60 10.54 -9.59
C ALA A 203 -26.24 9.20 -10.00
N ALA A 204 -25.58 8.44 -10.87
CA ALA A 204 -26.06 7.12 -11.29
C ALA A 204 -26.02 6.10 -10.14
N VAL A 205 -24.94 6.10 -9.34
CA VAL A 205 -24.79 5.22 -8.17
C VAL A 205 -25.80 5.58 -7.08
N SER A 206 -26.01 6.86 -6.79
CA SER A 206 -27.03 7.29 -5.82
C SER A 206 -28.44 6.88 -6.27
N LEU A 207 -28.78 7.06 -7.55
CA LEU A 207 -30.06 6.62 -8.09
C LEU A 207 -30.21 5.10 -8.00
N LEU A 208 -29.16 4.33 -8.32
CA LEU A 208 -29.14 2.88 -8.21
C LEU A 208 -29.37 2.43 -6.76
N LEU A 209 -28.68 3.06 -5.79
CA LEU A 209 -28.85 2.76 -4.37
C LEU A 209 -30.26 3.08 -3.89
N VAL A 210 -30.84 4.21 -4.31
CA VAL A 210 -32.23 4.57 -3.96
C VAL A 210 -33.23 3.59 -4.58
N MET A 211 -33.04 3.18 -5.84
CA MET A 211 -33.94 2.24 -6.52
C MET A 211 -33.76 0.77 -6.11
N PHE A 212 -32.70 0.44 -5.38
CA PHE A 212 -32.48 -0.93 -4.88
C PHE A 212 -33.43 -1.29 -3.72
N GLY A 213 -33.81 -0.32 -2.90
CA GLY A 213 -34.80 -0.48 -1.83
C GLY A 213 -36.22 -0.41 -2.36
#